data_AF-A0A6L6U608-F1
#
_entry.id   AF-A0A6L6U608-F1
#
_cell.length_a   1.000
_cell.length_b   1.000
_cell.length_c   1.000
_cell.angle_alpha   90.00
_cell.angle_beta   90.00
_cell.angle_gamma   90.00
#
_symmetry.space_group_name_H-M   'P 1'
#
loop_
_entity.id
_entity.type
_entity.pdbx_description
1 polymer ?
#
loop_
_entity_poly.entity_id
_entity_poly.type
_entity_poly.pdbx_seq_one_letter_code
_entity_poly.pdbx_strand_id
1 'polypeptide(L)'
;MSKKIFIHVGTHKTGTSSFQKTIVKNAQKLKNANVKYINLYQFEYAQKLMALENFDNNLVIKLEQFINSRLEQDINSYIICCEYLSGNPKKLYSNVSVVAEVLYKSLNNFEEKKAFVVLRNQNQFIQSIYTQYIHQSENYQLSNLIDETKLEGIKWCGFLKKYESVFGENNVFAIPYDKEILNSRNKLSYFSEFSKINILENLDEDFSNIGYNKEAVKIAEACNPHLNSIEKKTLRSLLQENFNKGVFSEYKILDTQQKNQIDNYFKDDNLLLFQTYFKNFSISSFSENIINKEYNNTEFKETASNRLIVILLKELNRATKKNNAKQEFQFQDLIVLSKKIVKKILGKSSNRALYPDFQRNTEFKERFSPYDKAVILGSSSSINKLDVTRFSNDLVITVGNFYEHPLINEINPKAHIFAASHPPITTEVLENWWNRCNEVLPSTTILLIEKRDKLVAEQVFKNREVYYYSYGGNLPVDFTKPIKSPWSVTIVALQLAIYCKVKTIGLLGINHDWQCIKPYTHFYSHNKPSLEYYLKAANIEISYEKQKQPFPKERLYREYELYQQYEALKKEAERLHIDVFNYDPFSDFDVFERKNISNLTVKNKDGA
;
A
#
# COMPACT_ATOMS: atom_id res chain seq x y z
N MET A 1 15.96 24.33 -49.41
CA MET A 1 15.53 22.92 -49.51
C MET A 1 14.31 22.71 -48.63
N SER A 2 13.40 21.83 -49.03
CA SER A 2 12.29 21.39 -48.20
C SER A 2 12.78 20.75 -46.89
N LYS A 3 12.19 21.14 -45.75
CA LYS A 3 12.51 20.55 -44.44
C LYS A 3 11.61 19.36 -44.16
N LYS A 4 12.21 18.29 -43.67
CA LYS A 4 11.58 17.00 -43.36
C LYS A 4 11.70 16.71 -41.87
N ILE A 5 10.67 16.10 -41.29
CA ILE A 5 10.71 15.62 -39.91
C ILE A 5 10.22 14.18 -39.78
N PHE A 6 11.03 13.37 -39.12
CA PHE A 6 10.78 11.98 -38.81
C PHE A 6 10.59 11.84 -37.30
N ILE A 7 9.45 11.26 -36.91
CA ILE A 7 8.98 11.25 -35.54
C ILE A 7 8.94 9.80 -35.09
N HIS A 8 9.78 9.41 -34.14
CA HIS A 8 9.62 8.15 -33.44
C HIS A 8 8.62 8.32 -32.28
N VAL A 9 7.42 7.79 -32.46
CA VAL A 9 6.37 7.67 -31.45
C VAL A 9 6.66 6.41 -30.64
N GLY A 10 7.53 6.55 -29.65
CA GLY A 10 7.89 5.44 -28.78
C GLY A 10 6.78 5.14 -27.79
N THR A 11 6.03 4.05 -27.95
CA THR A 11 5.16 3.62 -26.84
C THR A 11 6.03 3.22 -25.66
N HIS A 12 5.53 3.43 -24.44
CA HIS A 12 6.34 3.18 -23.25
C HIS A 12 6.81 1.73 -23.24
N LYS A 13 8.05 1.52 -22.81
CA LYS A 13 8.71 0.21 -22.72
C LYS A 13 9.10 -0.46 -24.04
N THR A 14 9.10 0.25 -25.16
CA THR A 14 9.62 -0.25 -26.45
C THR A 14 11.07 0.15 -26.74
N GLY A 15 11.85 0.48 -25.70
CA GLY A 15 13.28 0.80 -25.82
C GLY A 15 13.57 2.17 -26.42
N THR A 16 12.61 3.10 -26.38
CA THR A 16 12.75 4.49 -26.83
C THR A 16 13.94 5.21 -26.19
N SER A 17 14.20 4.98 -24.90
CA SER A 17 15.37 5.57 -24.23
C SER A 17 16.71 5.06 -24.79
N SER A 18 16.79 3.81 -25.28
CA SER A 18 18.00 3.29 -25.94
C SER A 18 18.20 4.00 -27.28
N PHE A 19 17.13 4.10 -28.08
CA PHE A 19 17.12 4.85 -29.34
C PHE A 19 17.58 6.30 -29.16
N GLN A 20 17.06 7.01 -28.14
CA GLN A 20 17.45 8.39 -27.81
C GLN A 20 18.93 8.49 -27.43
N LYS A 21 19.43 7.60 -26.56
CA LYS A 21 20.84 7.59 -26.17
C LYS A 21 21.75 7.39 -27.37
N THR A 22 21.44 6.45 -28.25
CA THR A 22 22.22 6.19 -29.47
C THR A 22 22.23 7.40 -30.39
N ILE A 23 21.09 8.06 -30.60
CA ILE A 23 21.02 9.29 -31.41
C ILE A 23 21.84 10.43 -30.79
N VAL A 24 21.71 10.68 -29.48
CA VAL A 24 22.46 11.74 -28.78
C VAL A 24 23.97 11.49 -28.85
N LYS A 25 24.41 10.25 -28.62
CA LYS A 25 25.82 9.83 -28.71
C LYS A 25 26.40 10.06 -30.11
N ASN A 26 25.56 10.03 -31.15
CA ASN A 26 25.96 10.20 -32.55
C ASN A 26 25.49 11.54 -33.15
N ALA A 27 25.15 12.54 -32.33
CA ALA A 27 24.61 13.82 -32.80
C ALA A 27 25.50 14.53 -33.83
N GLN A 28 26.84 14.48 -33.67
CA GLN A 28 27.76 15.08 -34.63
C GLN A 28 27.78 14.34 -35.97
N LYS A 29 27.74 13.00 -35.96
CA LYS A 29 27.67 12.19 -37.19
C LYS A 29 26.37 12.47 -37.96
N LEU A 30 25.26 12.61 -37.24
CA LEU A 30 23.98 13.02 -37.82
C LEU A 30 24.07 14.40 -38.44
N LYS A 31 24.66 15.37 -37.72
CA LYS A 31 24.85 16.73 -38.24
C LYS A 31 25.66 16.74 -39.54
N ASN A 32 26.75 15.97 -39.61
CA ASN A 32 27.55 15.82 -40.83
C ASN A 32 26.77 15.18 -42.00
N ALA A 33 25.69 14.46 -41.71
CA ALA A 33 24.76 13.90 -42.69
C ALA A 33 23.55 14.83 -42.96
N ASN A 34 23.61 16.10 -42.56
CA ASN A 34 22.53 17.09 -42.66
C ASN A 34 21.25 16.70 -41.89
N VAL A 35 21.41 15.97 -40.78
CA VAL A 35 20.34 15.52 -39.89
C VAL A 35 20.52 16.10 -38.50
N LYS A 36 19.45 16.60 -37.88
CA LYS A 36 19.48 17.06 -36.49
C LYS A 36 18.44 16.38 -35.61
N TYR A 37 18.85 15.98 -34.42
CA TYR A 37 17.95 15.48 -33.39
C TYR A 37 17.40 16.62 -32.52
N ILE A 38 16.08 16.66 -32.35
CA ILE A 38 15.37 17.57 -31.47
C ILE A 38 14.95 16.79 -30.21
N ASN A 39 15.62 17.06 -29.09
CA ASN A 39 15.33 16.41 -27.82
C ASN A 39 14.13 17.05 -27.12
N LEU A 40 12.94 16.45 -27.26
CA LEU A 40 11.71 16.94 -26.62
C LEU A 40 11.74 16.94 -25.09
N TYR A 41 12.65 16.21 -24.42
CA TYR A 41 12.79 16.32 -22.96
C TYR A 41 13.28 17.69 -22.50
N GLN A 42 13.83 18.51 -23.40
CA GLN A 42 14.19 19.90 -23.11
C GLN A 42 13.00 20.86 -23.26
N PHE A 43 11.85 20.38 -23.72
CA PHE A 43 10.64 21.19 -23.81
C PHE A 43 9.98 21.25 -22.42
N GLU A 44 9.84 22.46 -21.88
CA GLU A 44 9.29 22.71 -20.54
C GLU A 44 7.91 22.06 -20.34
N TYR A 45 7.09 21.97 -21.40
CA TYR A 45 5.73 21.44 -21.34
C TYR A 45 5.61 19.99 -21.83
N ALA A 46 6.73 19.25 -21.92
CA ALA A 46 6.74 17.88 -22.45
C ALA A 46 5.82 16.92 -21.66
N GLN A 47 5.78 17.04 -20.32
CA GLN A 47 4.86 16.25 -19.50
C GLN A 47 3.39 16.65 -19.68
N LYS A 48 3.12 17.94 -19.91
CA LYS A 48 1.76 18.44 -20.20
C LYS A 48 1.25 17.86 -21.52
N LEU A 49 2.11 17.76 -22.54
CA LEU A 49 1.79 17.11 -23.81
C LEU A 49 1.34 15.65 -23.60
N MET A 50 2.06 14.88 -22.80
CA MET A 50 1.67 13.49 -22.48
C MET A 50 0.30 13.40 -21.78
N ALA A 51 0.00 14.37 -20.92
CA ALA A 51 -1.17 14.37 -20.04
C ALA A 51 -2.39 15.12 -20.61
N LEU A 52 -2.35 15.55 -21.88
CA LEU A 52 -3.47 16.29 -22.50
C LEU A 52 -4.78 15.51 -22.44
N GLU A 53 -5.86 16.20 -22.08
CA GLU A 53 -7.23 15.66 -22.15
C GLU A 53 -8.02 16.29 -23.30
N ASN A 54 -7.73 17.56 -23.59
CA ASN A 54 -8.38 18.34 -24.63
C ASN A 54 -7.31 19.03 -25.49
N PHE A 55 -7.70 19.39 -26.71
CA PHE A 55 -6.85 20.15 -27.61
C PHE A 55 -6.46 21.51 -27.00
N ASP A 56 -5.16 21.87 -27.07
CA ASP A 56 -4.59 23.05 -26.43
C ASP A 56 -3.78 23.87 -27.45
N ASN A 57 -4.39 24.93 -27.99
CA ASN A 57 -3.75 25.85 -28.94
C ASN A 57 -2.49 26.53 -28.37
N ASN A 58 -2.48 26.84 -27.08
CA ASN A 58 -1.31 27.47 -26.46
C ASN A 58 -0.13 26.50 -26.44
N LEU A 59 -0.39 25.21 -26.23
CA LEU A 59 0.65 24.19 -26.28
C LEU A 59 1.18 23.98 -27.71
N VAL A 60 0.32 24.07 -28.72
CA VAL A 60 0.74 24.05 -30.14
C VAL A 60 1.75 25.17 -30.41
N ILE A 61 1.41 26.42 -30.07
CA ILE A 61 2.29 27.58 -30.28
C ILE A 61 3.63 27.40 -29.56
N LYS A 62 3.59 26.95 -28.30
CA LYS A 62 4.81 26.74 -27.49
C LYS A 62 5.70 25.63 -28.06
N LEU A 63 5.10 24.53 -28.50
CA LEU A 63 5.84 23.42 -29.09
C LEU A 63 6.42 23.81 -30.46
N GLU A 64 5.66 24.53 -31.27
CA GLU A 64 6.11 25.09 -32.54
C GLU A 64 7.32 26.02 -32.35
N GLN A 65 7.24 26.99 -31.43
CA GLN A 65 8.35 27.89 -31.09
C GLN A 65 9.59 27.12 -30.62
N PHE A 66 9.39 26.10 -29.77
CA PHE A 66 10.47 25.22 -29.31
C PHE A 66 11.15 24.49 -30.47
N ILE A 67 10.38 23.93 -31.41
CA ILE A 67 10.91 23.22 -32.57
C ILE A 67 11.62 24.19 -33.53
N ASN A 68 11.00 25.34 -33.81
CA ASN A 68 11.50 26.35 -34.73
C ASN A 68 12.84 26.95 -34.28
N SER A 69 13.00 27.21 -32.98
CA SER A 69 14.26 27.68 -32.39
C SER A 69 15.43 26.69 -32.50
N ARG A 70 15.17 25.43 -32.92
CA ARG A 70 16.20 24.39 -33.11
C ARG A 70 16.48 24.12 -34.58
N LEU A 71 15.80 24.79 -35.50
CA LEU A 71 16.08 24.66 -36.92
C LEU A 71 17.40 25.35 -37.28
N GLU A 72 18.17 24.73 -38.16
CA GLU A 72 19.40 25.28 -38.74
C GLU A 72 19.21 25.42 -40.26
N GLN A 73 19.96 26.32 -40.89
CA GLN A 73 19.82 26.62 -42.33
C GLN A 73 20.36 25.51 -43.23
N ASP A 74 21.43 24.84 -42.78
CA ASP A 74 22.15 23.75 -43.46
C ASP A 74 21.53 22.36 -43.20
N ILE A 75 20.58 22.25 -42.27
CA ILE A 75 19.92 21.00 -41.92
C ILE A 75 18.54 20.90 -42.58
N ASN A 76 18.34 19.84 -43.37
CA ASN A 76 17.08 19.57 -44.07
C ASN A 76 16.23 18.47 -43.42
N SER A 77 16.82 17.63 -42.56
CA SER A 77 16.15 16.47 -41.97
C SER A 77 16.24 16.50 -40.46
N TYR A 78 15.10 16.29 -39.79
CA TYR A 78 15.01 16.40 -38.34
C TYR A 78 14.41 15.12 -37.76
N ILE A 79 14.91 14.72 -36.60
CA ILE A 79 14.40 13.56 -35.86
C ILE A 79 13.84 14.06 -34.52
N ILE A 80 12.62 13.63 -34.19
CA ILE A 80 12.05 13.72 -32.86
C ILE A 80 11.83 12.30 -32.33
N CYS A 81 12.15 12.05 -31.06
CA CYS A 81 11.93 10.76 -30.41
C CYS A 81 11.53 10.97 -28.96
N CYS A 82 10.30 10.63 -28.58
CA CYS A 82 9.84 10.80 -27.20
C CYS A 82 8.64 9.92 -26.88
N GLU A 83 8.66 9.31 -25.68
CA GLU A 83 7.58 8.47 -25.19
C GLU A 83 6.27 9.25 -24.96
N TYR A 84 6.38 10.54 -24.67
CA TYR A 84 5.23 11.41 -24.41
C TYR A 84 4.33 11.63 -25.63
N LEU A 85 4.84 11.35 -26.83
CA LEU A 85 4.06 11.42 -28.05
C LEU A 85 2.99 10.32 -28.09
N SER A 86 3.21 9.17 -27.43
CA SER A 86 2.20 8.11 -27.35
C SER A 86 0.98 8.47 -26.49
N GLY A 87 1.05 9.54 -25.69
CA GLY A 87 0.03 9.91 -24.72
C GLY A 87 0.25 9.29 -23.34
N ASN A 88 -0.80 9.30 -22.51
CA ASN A 88 -0.69 8.92 -21.11
C ASN A 88 -0.81 7.40 -20.91
N PRO A 89 0.26 6.69 -20.47
CA PRO A 89 0.21 5.25 -20.23
C PRO A 89 -0.73 4.87 -19.08
N LYS A 90 -0.98 5.76 -18.09
CA LYS A 90 -1.91 5.49 -16.97
C LYS A 90 -3.36 5.43 -17.42
N LYS A 91 -3.66 6.05 -18.57
CA LYS A 91 -4.97 6.01 -19.23
C LYS A 91 -4.93 5.15 -20.50
N LEU A 92 -3.93 4.27 -20.62
CA LEU A 92 -3.74 3.38 -21.76
C LEU A 92 -3.85 4.10 -23.10
N TYR A 93 -3.28 5.32 -23.21
CA TYR A 93 -3.26 6.13 -24.43
C TYR A 93 -4.64 6.52 -25.02
N SER A 94 -5.69 6.53 -24.20
CA SER A 94 -7.01 7.07 -24.60
C SER A 94 -6.94 8.48 -25.18
N ASN A 95 -5.96 9.29 -24.77
CA ASN A 95 -5.76 10.67 -25.24
C ASN A 95 -4.88 10.82 -26.51
N VAL A 96 -4.47 9.73 -27.17
CA VAL A 96 -3.50 9.81 -28.28
C VAL A 96 -3.98 10.68 -29.46
N SER A 97 -5.28 10.76 -29.74
CA SER A 97 -5.82 11.63 -30.81
C SER A 97 -5.42 13.09 -30.64
N VAL A 98 -5.58 13.60 -29.41
CA VAL A 98 -5.30 15.00 -29.08
C VAL A 98 -3.79 15.26 -29.12
N VAL A 99 -2.98 14.31 -28.64
CA VAL A 99 -1.52 14.40 -28.69
C VAL A 99 -1.01 14.44 -30.12
N ALA A 100 -1.54 13.56 -31.00
CA ALA A 100 -1.19 13.53 -32.41
C ALA A 100 -1.57 14.84 -33.12
N GLU A 101 -2.76 15.39 -32.84
CA GLU A 101 -3.21 16.66 -33.43
C GLU A 101 -2.34 17.86 -33.00
N VAL A 102 -2.04 17.98 -31.70
CA VAL A 102 -1.15 19.04 -31.19
C VAL A 102 0.24 18.92 -31.81
N LEU A 103 0.80 17.70 -31.88
CA LEU A 103 2.09 17.48 -32.51
C LEU A 103 2.06 17.89 -33.99
N TYR A 104 1.09 17.41 -34.77
CA TYR A 104 1.01 17.69 -36.21
C TYR A 104 0.91 19.19 -36.52
N LYS A 105 0.05 19.92 -35.79
CA LYS A 105 -0.12 21.37 -35.95
C LYS A 105 1.11 22.17 -35.49
N SER A 106 1.95 21.62 -34.61
CA SER A 106 3.19 22.27 -34.19
C SER A 106 4.32 22.16 -35.20
N LEU A 107 4.11 21.42 -36.30
CA LEU A 107 5.11 21.10 -37.32
C LEU A 107 4.87 21.83 -38.64
N ASN A 108 4.24 23.01 -38.64
CA ASN A 108 3.85 23.72 -39.85
C ASN A 108 5.01 24.09 -40.80
N ASN A 109 6.23 24.23 -40.27
CA ASN A 109 7.42 24.55 -41.05
C ASN A 109 8.10 23.35 -41.74
N PHE A 110 7.46 22.17 -41.69
CA PHE A 110 7.93 20.96 -42.36
C PHE A 110 6.96 20.56 -43.45
N GLU A 111 7.48 20.32 -44.65
CA GLU A 111 6.69 19.88 -45.80
C GLU A 111 6.40 18.38 -45.70
N GLU A 112 7.40 17.61 -45.26
CA GLU A 112 7.28 16.17 -45.07
C GLU A 112 7.29 15.84 -43.56
N LYS A 113 6.20 15.25 -43.08
CA LYS A 113 6.01 14.87 -41.68
C LYS A 113 5.68 13.39 -41.61
N LYS A 114 6.52 12.61 -40.94
CA LYS A 114 6.43 11.14 -40.94
C LYS A 114 6.53 10.58 -39.53
N ALA A 115 5.64 9.65 -39.19
CA ALA A 115 5.57 9.00 -37.88
C ALA A 115 5.98 7.52 -37.98
N PHE A 116 6.95 7.14 -37.17
CA PHE A 116 7.43 5.77 -36.97
C PHE A 116 7.01 5.31 -35.58
N VAL A 117 6.24 4.24 -35.49
CA VAL A 117 5.66 3.75 -34.23
C VAL A 117 6.21 2.36 -33.92
N VAL A 118 6.58 2.14 -32.65
CA VAL A 118 6.99 0.82 -32.18
C VAL A 118 5.96 0.34 -31.16
N LEU A 119 5.39 -0.85 -31.39
CA LEU A 119 4.27 -1.37 -30.62
C LEU A 119 4.59 -2.74 -30.04
N ARG A 120 4.28 -2.96 -28.76
CA ARG A 120 4.47 -4.24 -28.08
C ARG A 120 3.14 -4.98 -27.98
N ASN A 121 3.16 -6.32 -27.94
CA ASN A 121 1.98 -7.11 -27.55
C ASN A 121 1.33 -6.55 -26.27
N GLN A 122 0.01 -6.44 -26.26
CA GLN A 122 -0.76 -5.75 -25.23
C GLN A 122 -0.59 -6.39 -23.84
N ASN A 123 -0.54 -7.72 -23.73
CA ASN A 123 -0.34 -8.39 -22.44
C ASN A 123 1.06 -8.08 -21.86
N GLN A 124 2.08 -8.04 -22.71
CA GLN A 124 3.47 -7.75 -22.32
C GLN A 124 3.63 -6.26 -22.03
N PHE A 125 2.91 -5.41 -22.77
CA PHE A 125 2.85 -3.98 -22.54
C PHE A 125 2.27 -3.67 -21.16
N ILE A 126 1.08 -4.20 -20.83
CA ILE A 126 0.41 -4.04 -19.53
C ILE A 126 1.35 -4.44 -18.39
N GLN A 127 1.94 -5.63 -18.46
CA GLN A 127 2.86 -6.13 -17.42
C GLN A 127 4.12 -5.27 -17.29
N SER A 128 4.66 -4.77 -18.40
CA SER A 128 5.84 -3.90 -18.40
C SER A 128 5.56 -2.52 -17.80
N ILE A 129 4.39 -1.96 -18.08
CA ILE A 129 3.94 -0.69 -17.51
C ILE A 129 3.65 -0.85 -16.03
N TYR A 130 2.95 -1.91 -15.64
CA TYR A 130 2.72 -2.23 -14.25
C TYR A 130 4.04 -2.31 -13.46
N THR A 131 4.99 -3.08 -14.00
CA THR A 131 6.33 -3.21 -13.43
C THR A 131 7.02 -1.85 -13.28
N GLN A 132 6.81 -0.93 -14.22
CA GLN A 132 7.37 0.41 -14.15
C GLN A 132 6.76 1.26 -13.02
N TYR A 133 5.46 1.16 -12.79
CA TYR A 133 4.82 1.89 -11.69
C TYR A 133 5.30 1.38 -10.35
N ILE A 134 5.38 0.06 -10.18
CA ILE A 134 5.95 -0.55 -8.97
C ILE A 134 7.44 -0.17 -8.82
N HIS A 135 8.18 -0.17 -9.92
CA HIS A 135 9.57 0.28 -9.95
C HIS A 135 9.68 1.74 -9.50
N GLN A 136 8.80 2.63 -9.96
CA GLN A 136 8.71 4.03 -9.57
C GLN A 136 8.13 4.24 -8.16
N SER A 137 7.83 3.17 -7.43
CA SER A 137 7.25 3.18 -6.09
C SER A 137 5.87 3.84 -6.02
N GLU A 138 5.13 3.79 -7.13
CA GLU A 138 3.73 4.20 -7.16
C GLU A 138 2.86 3.10 -6.55
N ASN A 139 1.78 3.50 -5.87
CA ASN A 139 0.75 2.58 -5.39
C ASN A 139 -0.30 2.39 -6.49
N TYR A 140 0.02 1.59 -7.49
CA TYR A 140 -0.86 1.32 -8.63
C TYR A 140 -1.31 -0.13 -8.59
N GLN A 141 -2.62 -0.38 -8.75
CA GLN A 141 -3.18 -1.74 -8.76
C GLN A 141 -3.21 -2.30 -10.18
N LEU A 142 -2.83 -3.57 -10.35
CA LEU A 142 -2.85 -4.24 -11.65
C LEU A 142 -4.25 -4.29 -12.27
N SER A 143 -5.28 -4.45 -11.43
CA SER A 143 -6.70 -4.41 -11.83
C SER A 143 -7.06 -3.19 -12.66
N ASN A 144 -6.45 -2.04 -12.40
CA ASN A 144 -6.71 -0.80 -13.14
C ASN A 144 -6.21 -0.84 -14.58
N LEU A 145 -5.19 -1.66 -14.90
CA LEU A 145 -4.64 -1.80 -16.26
C LEU A 145 -5.30 -2.90 -17.08
N ILE A 146 -6.01 -3.83 -16.43
CA ILE A 146 -6.72 -4.95 -17.08
C ILE A 146 -8.23 -4.73 -17.14
N ASP A 147 -8.70 -3.56 -16.70
CA ASP A 147 -10.09 -3.12 -16.81
C ASP A 147 -10.47 -2.94 -18.29
N GLU A 148 -11.37 -3.79 -18.78
CA GLU A 148 -11.82 -3.84 -20.17
C GLU A 148 -12.31 -2.47 -20.68
N THR A 149 -12.91 -1.65 -19.80
CA THR A 149 -13.40 -0.31 -20.18
C THR A 149 -12.29 0.64 -20.61
N LYS A 150 -11.03 0.35 -20.26
CA LYS A 150 -9.85 1.17 -20.58
C LYS A 150 -8.98 0.57 -21.68
N LEU A 151 -9.15 -0.72 -21.98
CA LEU A 151 -8.32 -1.47 -22.93
C LEU A 151 -8.41 -0.94 -24.37
N GLU A 152 -9.48 -0.19 -24.70
CA GLU A 152 -9.68 0.40 -26.02
C GLU A 152 -8.52 1.30 -26.49
N GLY A 153 -7.87 2.02 -25.56
CA GLY A 153 -6.78 2.92 -25.92
C GLY A 153 -5.50 2.21 -26.39
N ILE A 154 -5.37 0.91 -26.13
CA ILE A 154 -4.25 0.06 -26.58
C ILE A 154 -4.68 -0.97 -27.65
N LYS A 155 -5.84 -0.78 -28.28
CA LYS A 155 -6.09 -1.36 -29.61
C LYS A 155 -5.21 -0.66 -30.62
N TRP A 156 -4.21 -1.36 -31.14
CA TRP A 156 -3.12 -0.76 -31.88
C TRP A 156 -3.55 -0.27 -33.26
N CYS A 157 -4.53 -0.91 -33.91
CA CYS A 157 -5.11 -0.35 -35.13
C CYS A 157 -5.81 0.99 -34.83
N GLY A 158 -6.58 1.06 -33.74
CA GLY A 158 -7.22 2.30 -33.30
C GLY A 158 -6.21 3.40 -32.95
N PHE A 159 -5.10 3.03 -32.30
CA PHE A 159 -3.99 3.94 -32.01
C PHE A 159 -3.35 4.51 -33.29
N LEU A 160 -3.03 3.66 -34.26
CA LEU A 160 -2.37 4.08 -35.51
C LEU A 160 -3.29 4.95 -36.38
N LYS A 161 -4.58 4.59 -36.50
CA LYS A 161 -5.58 5.39 -37.23
C LYS A 161 -5.68 6.84 -36.76
N LYS A 162 -5.48 7.08 -35.46
CA LYS A 162 -5.48 8.45 -34.89
C LYS A 162 -4.27 9.27 -35.33
N TYR A 163 -3.13 8.62 -35.59
CA TYR A 163 -1.99 9.27 -36.23
C TYR A 163 -2.22 9.46 -37.72
N GLU A 164 -2.75 8.47 -38.42
CA GLU A 164 -3.03 8.56 -39.86
C GLU A 164 -4.06 9.64 -40.17
N SER A 165 -5.04 9.87 -39.29
CA SER A 165 -6.04 10.93 -39.49
C SER A 165 -5.44 12.34 -39.55
N VAL A 166 -4.23 12.54 -39.02
CA VAL A 166 -3.54 13.85 -39.07
C VAL A 166 -2.30 13.85 -39.96
N PHE A 167 -1.51 12.77 -39.99
CA PHE A 167 -0.30 12.65 -40.82
C PHE A 167 -0.56 12.11 -42.23
N GLY A 168 -1.67 11.40 -42.44
CA GLY A 168 -1.95 10.61 -43.65
C GLY A 168 -1.40 9.18 -43.55
N GLU A 169 -2.13 8.21 -44.13
CA GLU A 169 -1.81 6.77 -44.11
C GLU A 169 -0.37 6.47 -44.59
N ASN A 170 0.05 7.07 -45.70
CA ASN A 170 1.39 6.87 -46.28
C ASN A 170 2.54 7.46 -45.45
N ASN A 171 2.23 8.20 -44.38
CA ASN A 171 3.20 8.85 -43.51
C ASN A 171 3.30 8.22 -42.13
N VAL A 172 2.56 7.14 -41.87
CA VAL A 172 2.63 6.38 -40.61
C VAL A 172 3.16 4.98 -40.90
N PHE A 173 4.26 4.60 -40.23
CA PHE A 173 4.82 3.26 -40.32
C PHE A 173 4.97 2.69 -38.93
N ALA A 174 4.66 1.41 -38.75
CA ALA A 174 4.74 0.75 -37.47
C ALA A 174 5.51 -0.56 -37.56
N ILE A 175 6.25 -0.89 -36.49
CA ILE A 175 6.88 -2.20 -36.32
C ILE A 175 6.54 -2.82 -34.95
N PRO A 176 6.50 -4.15 -34.85
CA PRO A 176 6.37 -4.83 -33.57
C PRO A 176 7.67 -4.76 -32.74
N TYR A 177 7.52 -4.58 -31.44
CA TYR A 177 8.57 -4.76 -30.44
C TYR A 177 8.61 -6.24 -30.05
N ASP A 178 9.27 -7.05 -30.86
CA ASP A 178 9.47 -8.47 -30.61
C ASP A 178 10.95 -8.86 -30.68
N LYS A 179 11.35 -9.87 -29.91
CA LYS A 179 12.73 -10.35 -29.83
C LYS A 179 13.22 -10.92 -31.15
N GLU A 180 12.44 -11.78 -31.80
CA GLU A 180 12.86 -12.45 -33.03
C GLU A 180 13.05 -11.44 -34.15
N ILE A 181 12.12 -10.49 -34.25
CA ILE A 181 12.17 -9.40 -35.23
C ILE A 181 13.34 -8.46 -34.96
N LEU A 182 13.55 -8.06 -33.71
CA LEU A 182 14.63 -7.13 -33.36
C LEU A 182 16.01 -7.76 -33.31
N ASN A 183 16.10 -9.09 -33.23
CA ASN A 183 17.35 -9.85 -33.38
C ASN A 183 17.81 -9.91 -34.83
N SER A 184 16.89 -10.05 -35.80
CA SER A 184 17.26 -10.06 -37.21
C SER A 184 17.61 -8.66 -37.70
N ARG A 185 16.95 -7.63 -37.16
CA ARG A 185 17.17 -6.24 -37.55
C ARG A 185 16.74 -5.28 -36.44
N ASN A 186 17.65 -4.42 -35.98
CA ASN A 186 17.34 -3.49 -34.89
C ASN A 186 16.36 -2.38 -35.33
N LYS A 187 15.79 -1.63 -34.36
CA LYS A 187 14.79 -0.60 -34.65
C LYS A 187 15.39 0.58 -35.41
N LEU A 188 16.65 0.93 -35.16
CA LEU A 188 17.35 1.99 -35.88
C LEU A 188 17.51 1.66 -37.37
N SER A 189 17.72 0.39 -37.73
CA SER A 189 17.76 -0.04 -39.13
C SER A 189 16.39 0.11 -39.81
N TYR A 190 15.29 -0.27 -39.14
CA TYR A 190 13.94 -0.01 -39.66
C TYR A 190 13.63 1.49 -39.79
N PHE A 191 14.03 2.28 -38.80
CA PHE A 191 13.87 3.74 -38.84
C PHE A 191 14.74 4.37 -39.93
N SER A 192 15.96 3.86 -40.16
CA SER A 192 16.88 4.25 -41.22
C SER A 192 16.22 4.09 -42.59
N GLU A 193 15.64 2.92 -42.87
CA GLU A 193 14.93 2.66 -44.12
C GLU A 193 13.72 3.57 -44.30
N PHE A 194 12.89 3.70 -43.26
CA PHE A 194 11.70 4.55 -43.27
C PHE A 194 12.03 6.03 -43.54
N SER A 195 13.08 6.53 -42.87
CA SER A 195 13.50 7.93 -42.95
C SER A 195 14.45 8.22 -44.12
N LYS A 196 15.03 7.18 -44.74
CA LYS A 196 16.14 7.26 -45.70
C LYS A 196 17.40 7.92 -45.12
N ILE A 197 17.63 7.76 -43.80
CA ILE A 197 18.79 8.29 -43.08
C ILE A 197 19.79 7.16 -42.83
N ASN A 198 20.57 6.83 -43.87
CA ASN A 198 21.44 5.63 -43.90
C ASN A 198 22.45 5.54 -42.76
N ILE A 199 22.90 6.66 -42.18
CA ILE A 199 23.87 6.66 -41.07
C ILE A 199 23.34 5.95 -39.82
N LEU A 200 22.01 5.81 -39.66
CA LEU A 200 21.39 5.15 -38.52
C LEU A 200 21.50 3.62 -38.55
N GLU A 201 21.64 3.02 -39.74
CA GLU A 201 21.66 1.56 -39.92
C GLU A 201 22.86 0.91 -39.22
N ASN A 202 23.98 1.61 -39.15
CA ASN A 202 25.25 1.13 -38.59
C ASN A 202 25.46 1.52 -37.12
N LEU A 203 24.42 2.02 -36.43
CA LEU A 203 24.54 2.43 -35.03
C LEU A 203 24.07 1.31 -34.10
N ASP A 204 24.91 0.98 -33.13
CA ASP A 204 24.56 0.02 -32.08
C ASP A 204 23.64 0.64 -31.02
N GLU A 205 22.57 -0.06 -30.68
CA GLU A 205 21.68 0.29 -29.57
C GLU A 205 22.28 -0.17 -28.23
N ASP A 206 22.52 0.78 -27.32
CA ASP A 206 22.94 0.46 -25.94
C ASP A 206 21.71 0.04 -25.11
N PHE A 207 21.49 -1.27 -24.96
CA PHE A 207 20.43 -1.83 -24.12
C PHE A 207 20.85 -1.80 -22.64
N SER A 208 20.38 -0.79 -21.89
CA SER A 208 20.81 -0.56 -20.49
C SER A 208 19.72 -0.72 -19.43
N ASN A 209 18.49 -1.08 -19.80
CA ASN A 209 17.37 -1.10 -18.86
C ASN A 209 16.88 -2.51 -18.56
N ILE A 210 17.35 -3.06 -17.45
CA ILE A 210 16.89 -4.34 -16.92
C ILE A 210 15.65 -4.10 -16.05
N GLY A 211 14.55 -4.80 -16.36
CA GLY A 211 13.29 -4.70 -15.62
C GLY A 211 13.25 -5.64 -14.41
N TYR A 212 12.25 -5.51 -13.54
CA TYR A 212 12.00 -6.50 -12.48
C TYR A 212 11.45 -7.81 -13.03
N ASN A 213 11.84 -8.91 -12.41
CA ASN A 213 11.11 -10.18 -12.51
C ASN A 213 9.88 -10.18 -11.57
N LYS A 214 9.10 -11.27 -11.57
CA LYS A 214 7.87 -11.41 -10.76
C LYS A 214 8.16 -11.24 -9.27
N GLU A 215 9.27 -11.80 -8.80
CA GLU A 215 9.70 -11.79 -7.41
C GLU A 215 10.03 -10.37 -6.94
N ALA A 216 10.78 -9.61 -7.73
CA ALA A 216 11.08 -8.21 -7.45
C ALA A 216 9.82 -7.36 -7.36
N VAL A 217 8.84 -7.55 -8.24
CA VAL A 217 7.56 -6.83 -8.18
C VAL A 217 6.86 -7.09 -6.85
N LYS A 218 6.72 -8.36 -6.45
CA LYS A 218 6.09 -8.74 -5.17
C LYS A 218 6.80 -8.15 -3.95
N ILE A 219 8.14 -8.16 -3.96
CA ILE A 219 8.95 -7.57 -2.88
C ILE A 219 8.71 -6.06 -2.83
N ALA A 220 8.84 -5.38 -3.97
CA ALA A 220 8.69 -3.94 -4.06
C ALA A 220 7.29 -3.49 -3.62
N GLU A 221 6.22 -4.16 -4.04
CA GLU A 221 4.85 -3.91 -3.58
C GLU A 221 4.71 -4.03 -2.06
N ALA A 222 5.30 -5.08 -1.46
CA ALA A 222 5.21 -5.32 -0.03
C ALA A 222 6.02 -4.31 0.80
N CYS A 223 7.10 -3.76 0.25
CA CYS A 223 8.03 -2.89 0.97
C CYS A 223 7.78 -1.40 0.72
N ASN A 224 7.52 -0.97 -0.52
CA ASN A 224 7.44 0.44 -0.93
C ASN A 224 6.54 1.32 -0.03
N PRO A 225 5.35 0.89 0.44
CA PRO A 225 4.50 1.71 1.32
C PRO A 225 5.13 2.06 2.68
N HIS A 226 6.20 1.37 3.07
CA HIS A 226 6.84 1.49 4.38
C HIS A 226 8.24 2.13 4.32
N LEU A 227 8.67 2.51 3.12
CA LEU A 227 10.01 3.04 2.86
C LEU A 227 9.94 4.52 2.49
N ASN A 228 10.90 5.30 2.96
CA ASN A 228 11.11 6.67 2.50
C ASN A 228 11.73 6.70 1.08
N SER A 229 11.90 7.87 0.48
CA SER A 229 12.39 8.01 -0.90
C SER A 229 13.81 7.47 -1.11
N ILE A 230 14.69 7.60 -0.11
CA ILE A 230 16.08 7.10 -0.16
C ILE A 230 16.06 5.57 -0.10
N GLU A 231 15.35 5.02 0.90
CA GLU A 231 15.15 3.58 1.09
C GLU A 231 14.55 2.89 -0.15
N LYS A 232 13.55 3.53 -0.79
CA LYS A 232 12.96 3.06 -2.05
C LYS A 232 13.98 2.99 -3.18
N LYS A 233 14.83 4.00 -3.32
CA LYS A 233 15.89 4.04 -4.34
C LYS A 233 16.92 2.93 -4.09
N THR A 234 17.29 2.69 -2.83
CA THR A 234 18.22 1.62 -2.45
C THR A 234 17.62 0.24 -2.72
N LEU A 235 16.40 -0.03 -2.25
CA LEU A 235 15.69 -1.29 -2.55
C LEU A 235 15.58 -1.51 -4.06
N ARG A 236 15.25 -0.45 -4.80
CA ARG A 236 15.15 -0.51 -6.26
C ARG A 236 16.44 -0.98 -6.89
N SER A 237 17.57 -0.38 -6.54
CA SER A 237 18.89 -0.76 -7.07
C SER A 237 19.18 -2.24 -6.79
N LEU A 238 18.93 -2.69 -5.56
CA LEU A 238 19.15 -4.09 -5.16
C LEU A 238 18.30 -5.06 -5.97
N LEU A 239 17.02 -4.73 -6.18
CA LEU A 239 16.11 -5.55 -6.99
C LEU A 239 16.50 -5.56 -8.47
N GLN A 240 16.93 -4.43 -9.04
CA GLN A 240 17.39 -4.37 -10.44
C GLN A 240 18.71 -5.13 -10.66
N GLU A 241 19.56 -5.22 -9.65
CA GLU A 241 20.81 -5.97 -9.74
C GLU A 241 20.55 -7.48 -9.58
N ASN A 242 19.73 -7.87 -8.61
CA ASN A 242 19.64 -9.27 -8.17
C ASN A 242 18.37 -10.03 -8.59
N PHE A 243 17.29 -9.31 -8.92
CA PHE A 243 15.96 -9.85 -9.22
C PHE A 243 15.43 -9.27 -10.53
N ASN A 244 16.29 -9.33 -11.53
CA ASN A 244 16.08 -8.69 -12.80
C ASN A 244 15.52 -9.70 -13.81
N LYS A 245 14.75 -9.20 -14.77
CA LYS A 245 14.35 -9.97 -15.93
C LYS A 245 15.37 -9.71 -17.04
N GLY A 246 15.80 -10.74 -17.75
CA GLY A 246 16.63 -10.56 -18.94
C GLY A 246 15.95 -9.65 -19.98
N VAL A 247 16.73 -9.08 -20.88
CA VAL A 247 16.19 -8.33 -22.03
C VAL A 247 15.30 -9.28 -22.85
N PHE A 248 14.08 -8.84 -23.16
CA PHE A 248 13.03 -9.65 -23.80
C PHE A 248 12.53 -10.87 -23.01
N SER A 249 12.91 -11.06 -21.74
CA SER A 249 12.29 -12.11 -20.92
C SER A 249 10.80 -11.80 -20.67
N GLU A 250 9.99 -12.85 -20.72
CA GLU A 250 8.55 -12.79 -20.45
C GLU A 250 8.27 -12.26 -19.04
N TYR A 251 7.19 -11.50 -18.93
CA TYR A 251 6.65 -11.11 -17.64
C TYR A 251 5.70 -12.20 -17.14
N LYS A 252 5.86 -12.61 -15.88
CA LYS A 252 5.01 -13.61 -15.23
C LYS A 252 4.10 -13.00 -14.17
N ILE A 253 3.66 -11.76 -14.37
CA ILE A 253 2.87 -10.99 -13.39
C ILE A 253 1.40 -11.38 -13.51
N LEU A 254 0.85 -11.40 -14.72
CA LEU A 254 -0.50 -11.91 -14.99
C LEU A 254 -0.53 -13.42 -14.79
N ASP A 255 -1.66 -13.92 -14.32
CA ASP A 255 -1.94 -15.35 -14.38
C ASP A 255 -2.41 -15.78 -15.77
N THR A 256 -2.52 -17.09 -15.99
CA THR A 256 -2.93 -17.66 -17.28
C THR A 256 -4.33 -17.23 -17.71
N GLN A 257 -5.26 -17.07 -16.76
CA GLN A 257 -6.64 -16.67 -17.07
C GLN A 257 -6.68 -15.22 -17.54
N GLN A 258 -6.02 -14.32 -16.80
CA GLN A 258 -5.92 -12.90 -17.14
C GLN A 258 -5.22 -12.70 -18.49
N LYS A 259 -4.13 -13.44 -18.75
CA LYS A 259 -3.41 -13.42 -20.02
C LYS A 259 -4.33 -13.82 -21.18
N ASN A 260 -5.02 -14.96 -21.05
CA ASN A 260 -5.95 -15.45 -22.06
C ASN A 260 -7.11 -14.47 -22.31
N GLN A 261 -7.64 -13.84 -21.25
CA GLN A 261 -8.68 -12.83 -21.37
C GLN A 261 -8.21 -11.63 -22.21
N ILE A 262 -7.02 -11.09 -21.92
CA ILE A 262 -6.41 -9.98 -22.67
C ILE A 262 -6.15 -10.39 -24.11
N ASP A 263 -5.54 -11.56 -24.33
CA ASP A 263 -5.20 -12.04 -25.68
C ASP A 263 -6.47 -12.25 -26.52
N ASN A 264 -7.54 -12.78 -25.93
CA ASN A 264 -8.84 -12.91 -26.60
C ASN A 264 -9.47 -11.55 -26.91
N TYR A 265 -9.41 -10.59 -25.99
CA TYR A 265 -9.95 -9.24 -26.19
C TYR A 265 -9.29 -8.53 -27.40
N PHE A 266 -7.98 -8.71 -27.58
CA PHE A 266 -7.21 -8.08 -28.66
C PHE A 266 -7.06 -8.95 -29.92
N LYS A 267 -7.66 -10.14 -29.98
CA LYS A 267 -7.44 -11.10 -31.07
C LYS A 267 -7.73 -10.51 -32.45
N ASP A 268 -8.90 -9.90 -32.62
CA ASP A 268 -9.33 -9.35 -33.91
C ASP A 268 -8.54 -8.09 -34.30
N ASP A 269 -8.23 -7.23 -33.33
CA ASP A 269 -7.38 -6.05 -33.55
C ASP A 269 -5.96 -6.46 -33.96
N ASN A 270 -5.38 -7.47 -33.32
CA ASN A 270 -4.07 -8.00 -33.67
C ASN A 270 -4.08 -8.65 -35.06
N LEU A 271 -5.13 -9.40 -35.42
CA LEU A 271 -5.25 -9.94 -36.78
C LEU A 271 -5.26 -8.81 -37.83
N LEU A 272 -6.06 -7.77 -37.60
CA LEU A 272 -6.11 -6.60 -38.47
C LEU A 272 -4.76 -5.88 -38.52
N LEU A 273 -4.09 -5.71 -37.38
CA LEU A 273 -2.77 -5.07 -37.26
C LEU A 273 -1.74 -5.76 -38.17
N PHE A 274 -1.75 -7.10 -38.21
CA PHE A 274 -0.89 -7.91 -39.08
C PHE A 274 -1.25 -7.81 -40.57
N GLN A 275 -2.54 -7.68 -40.88
CA GLN A 275 -2.99 -7.52 -42.26
C GLN A 275 -2.71 -6.13 -42.83
N THR A 276 -2.71 -5.09 -41.99
CA THR A 276 -2.59 -3.69 -42.46
C THR A 276 -1.21 -3.11 -42.23
N TYR A 277 -0.71 -3.11 -41.01
CA TYR A 277 0.51 -2.40 -40.61
C TYR A 277 1.74 -3.30 -40.54
N PHE A 278 1.56 -4.57 -40.14
CA PHE A 278 2.64 -5.53 -39.96
C PHE A 278 2.72 -6.58 -41.07
N LYS A 279 2.39 -6.21 -42.31
CA LYS A 279 2.33 -7.10 -43.49
C LYS A 279 3.59 -7.95 -43.71
N ASN A 280 4.74 -7.44 -43.30
CA ASN A 280 6.05 -8.09 -43.48
C ASN A 280 6.51 -8.89 -42.24
N PHE A 281 5.65 -9.06 -41.24
CA PHE A 281 5.96 -9.74 -39.99
C PHE A 281 4.99 -10.90 -39.76
N SER A 282 5.44 -11.94 -39.06
CA SER A 282 4.58 -13.08 -38.71
C SER A 282 3.83 -12.82 -37.40
N ILE A 283 2.53 -13.09 -37.35
CA ILE A 283 1.74 -13.01 -36.10
C ILE A 283 2.29 -13.92 -35.00
N SER A 284 2.93 -15.05 -35.38
CA SER A 284 3.56 -15.99 -34.42
C SER A 284 4.68 -15.34 -33.61
N SER A 285 5.28 -14.26 -34.11
CA SER A 285 6.28 -13.48 -33.40
C SER A 285 5.67 -12.47 -32.42
N PHE A 286 4.35 -12.25 -32.48
CA PHE A 286 3.64 -11.29 -31.63
C PHE A 286 2.79 -11.97 -30.55
N SER A 287 2.32 -13.18 -30.83
CA SER A 287 1.67 -14.09 -29.88
C SER A 287 2.69 -15.13 -29.40
N GLU A 288 3.05 -15.09 -28.13
CA GLU A 288 4.11 -15.90 -27.52
C GLU A 288 3.95 -17.41 -27.74
N ASN A 289 4.53 -17.95 -28.81
CA ASN A 289 4.85 -19.38 -28.94
C ASN A 289 6.34 -19.61 -28.62
N ILE A 290 6.85 -18.98 -27.56
CA ILE A 290 8.14 -19.39 -27.00
C ILE A 290 7.85 -20.61 -26.14
N ILE A 291 7.96 -21.78 -26.78
CA ILE A 291 8.00 -23.10 -26.14
C ILE A 291 8.80 -22.99 -24.85
N ASN A 292 8.16 -23.36 -23.74
CA ASN A 292 8.76 -23.49 -22.42
C ASN A 292 10.07 -24.28 -22.51
N LYS A 293 11.21 -23.60 -22.70
CA LYS A 293 12.45 -24.10 -22.14
C LYS A 293 12.29 -23.91 -20.64
N GLU A 294 11.72 -24.92 -20.00
CA GLU A 294 11.83 -25.11 -18.57
C GLU A 294 13.32 -25.01 -18.24
N TYR A 295 13.74 -23.83 -17.75
CA TYR A 295 14.97 -23.75 -17.03
C TYR A 295 14.78 -24.68 -15.83
N ASN A 296 15.43 -25.84 -15.88
CA ASN A 296 15.58 -26.78 -14.78
C ASN A 296 16.23 -26.05 -13.60
N ASN A 297 15.43 -25.31 -12.84
CA ASN A 297 15.78 -24.81 -11.51
C ASN A 297 15.60 -25.97 -10.53
N THR A 298 16.50 -26.95 -10.63
CA THR A 298 16.74 -27.98 -9.61
C THR A 298 17.72 -27.51 -8.53
N GLU A 299 17.82 -26.20 -8.29
CA GLU A 299 18.58 -25.63 -7.18
C GLU A 299 17.64 -24.97 -6.19
N PHE A 300 17.58 -25.57 -5.00
CA PHE A 300 17.01 -25.09 -3.73
C PHE A 300 15.73 -24.23 -3.80
N LYS A 301 14.67 -24.72 -3.16
CA LYS A 301 13.44 -23.97 -2.81
C LYS A 301 13.73 -22.84 -1.80
N GLU A 302 14.78 -22.05 -2.01
CA GLU A 302 14.99 -20.83 -1.27
C GLU A 302 13.94 -19.81 -1.74
N THR A 303 13.07 -19.37 -0.81
CA THR A 303 12.07 -18.37 -1.13
C THR A 303 12.77 -17.08 -1.58
N ALA A 304 12.19 -16.32 -2.53
CA ALA A 304 12.77 -15.05 -2.99
C ALA A 304 13.08 -14.09 -1.83
N SER A 305 12.29 -14.20 -0.77
CA SER A 305 12.48 -13.60 0.55
C SER A 305 13.81 -13.95 1.21
N ASN A 306 14.18 -15.23 1.30
CA ASN A 306 15.44 -15.67 1.87
C ASN A 306 16.63 -15.17 1.02
N ARG A 307 16.52 -15.27 -0.31
CA ARG A 307 17.54 -14.74 -1.23
C ARG A 307 17.77 -13.24 -1.01
N LEU A 308 16.70 -12.45 -0.82
CA LEU A 308 16.83 -11.02 -0.53
C LEU A 308 17.49 -10.78 0.83
N ILE A 309 17.18 -11.56 1.86
CA ILE A 309 17.85 -11.48 3.17
C ILE A 309 19.35 -11.72 3.00
N VAL A 310 19.75 -12.76 2.25
CA VAL A 310 21.16 -13.06 1.97
C VAL A 310 21.84 -11.90 1.23
N ILE A 311 21.18 -11.28 0.26
CA ILE A 311 21.69 -10.11 -0.46
C ILE A 311 21.88 -8.93 0.48
N LEU A 312 20.88 -8.62 1.32
CA LEU A 312 20.97 -7.54 2.31
C LEU A 312 22.13 -7.77 3.28
N LEU A 313 22.33 -9.00 3.76
CA LEU A 313 23.48 -9.35 4.62
C LEU A 313 24.82 -9.18 3.90
N LYS A 314 24.91 -9.55 2.62
CA LYS A 314 26.12 -9.33 1.80
C LYS A 314 26.43 -7.85 1.63
N GLU A 315 25.43 -7.03 1.35
CA GLU A 315 25.61 -5.58 1.19
C GLU A 315 25.97 -4.90 2.52
N LEU A 316 25.36 -5.31 3.63
CA LEU A 316 25.77 -4.86 4.97
C LEU A 316 27.24 -5.21 5.25
N ASN A 317 27.66 -6.43 4.93
CA ASN A 317 29.05 -6.87 5.10
C ASN A 317 30.04 -6.15 4.16
N ARG A 318 29.60 -5.71 2.97
CA ARG A 318 30.42 -4.89 2.06
C ARG A 318 30.59 -3.48 2.59
N ALA A 319 29.52 -2.90 3.13
CA ALA A 319 29.51 -1.56 3.69
C ALA A 319 30.37 -1.46 4.97
N THR A 320 30.40 -2.50 5.83
CA THR A 320 31.29 -2.52 7.01
C THR A 320 32.77 -2.58 6.65
N LYS A 321 33.15 -3.23 5.54
CA LYS A 321 34.55 -3.39 5.13
C LYS A 321 35.17 -2.14 4.49
N LYS A 322 34.36 -1.24 3.94
CA LYS A 322 34.85 -0.01 3.30
C LYS A 322 34.73 1.14 4.30
N ASN A 323 35.82 1.39 5.03
CA ASN A 323 35.86 2.24 6.20
C ASN A 323 36.13 3.72 5.81
N ASN A 324 35.15 4.41 5.22
CA ASN A 324 35.25 5.85 4.90
C ASN A 324 34.02 6.63 5.42
N ALA A 325 34.22 7.83 5.99
CA ALA A 325 33.19 8.63 6.66
C ALA A 325 31.92 8.91 5.83
N LYS A 326 32.05 9.07 4.50
CA LYS A 326 30.88 9.26 3.59
C LYS A 326 30.01 8.01 3.45
N GLN A 327 30.55 6.82 3.76
CA GLN A 327 29.86 5.54 3.70
C GLN A 327 29.20 5.16 5.03
N GLU A 328 29.58 5.77 6.15
CA GLU A 328 28.96 5.52 7.45
C GLU A 328 27.47 5.92 7.46
N PHE A 329 27.13 7.04 6.82
CA PHE A 329 25.74 7.47 6.61
C PHE A 329 24.95 6.47 5.73
N GLN A 330 25.56 5.97 4.64
CA GLN A 330 24.94 4.98 3.76
C GLN A 330 24.75 3.61 4.45
N PHE A 331 25.65 3.27 5.38
CA PHE A 331 25.59 2.04 6.14
C PHE A 331 24.42 2.04 7.14
N GLN A 332 24.20 3.15 7.85
CA GLN A 332 23.06 3.26 8.77
C GLN A 332 21.72 3.17 8.03
N ASP A 333 21.59 3.85 6.89
CA ASP A 333 20.40 3.74 6.03
C ASP A 333 20.16 2.29 5.57
N LEU A 334 21.23 1.57 5.20
CA LEU A 334 21.14 0.17 4.79
C LEU A 334 20.74 -0.75 5.95
N ILE A 335 21.21 -0.50 7.17
CA ILE A 335 20.78 -1.24 8.38
C ILE A 335 19.29 -1.01 8.64
N VAL A 336 18.84 0.24 8.63
CA VAL A 336 17.44 0.59 8.87
C VAL A 336 16.53 -0.04 7.81
N LEU A 337 16.92 0.06 6.53
CA LEU A 337 16.24 -0.59 5.41
C LEU A 337 16.16 -2.10 5.59
N SER A 338 17.29 -2.74 5.91
CA SER A 338 17.38 -4.19 6.10
C SER A 338 16.47 -4.65 7.23
N LYS A 339 16.47 -3.95 8.38
CA LYS A 339 15.56 -4.24 9.51
C LYS A 339 14.09 -4.14 9.10
N LYS A 340 13.70 -3.10 8.36
CA LYS A 340 12.33 -2.92 7.87
C LYS A 340 11.92 -4.02 6.88
N ILE A 341 12.77 -4.34 5.92
CA ILE A 341 12.52 -5.38 4.91
C ILE A 341 12.40 -6.75 5.59
N VAL A 342 13.37 -7.12 6.42
CA VAL A 342 13.38 -8.41 7.15
C VAL A 342 12.12 -8.55 8.01
N LYS A 343 11.75 -7.51 8.77
CA LYS A 343 10.52 -7.51 9.58
C LYS A 343 9.27 -7.79 8.74
N LYS A 344 9.19 -7.25 7.51
CA LYS A 344 8.02 -7.40 6.64
C LYS A 344 8.00 -8.73 5.90
N ILE A 345 9.15 -9.20 5.44
CA ILE A 345 9.32 -10.47 4.75
C ILE A 345 9.06 -11.65 5.72
N LEU A 346 9.64 -11.59 6.91
CA LEU A 346 9.42 -12.61 7.95
C LEU A 346 8.00 -12.51 8.55
N GLY A 347 7.41 -11.32 8.56
CA GLY A 347 6.05 -11.10 9.05
C GLY A 347 4.92 -11.64 8.15
N LYS A 348 5.19 -12.06 6.91
CA LYS A 348 4.17 -12.59 5.96
C LYS A 348 4.18 -14.12 5.80
N SER A 349 5.18 -14.84 6.30
CA SER A 349 5.48 -16.20 5.83
C SER A 349 4.98 -17.37 6.70
N SER A 350 4.19 -17.17 7.76
CA SER A 350 3.63 -18.32 8.52
C SER A 350 2.39 -17.99 9.38
N ASN A 351 1.21 -17.82 8.76
CA ASN A 351 -0.02 -17.44 9.46
C ASN A 351 -0.57 -18.43 10.52
N ARG A 352 0.09 -19.57 10.77
CA ARG A 352 -0.21 -20.40 11.94
C ARG A 352 0.89 -20.43 13.00
N ALA A 353 2.13 -20.01 12.71
CA ALA A 353 3.25 -20.05 13.66
C ALA A 353 3.74 -18.66 14.11
N LEU A 354 3.21 -17.56 13.56
CA LEU A 354 3.69 -16.19 13.74
C LEU A 354 3.44 -15.55 15.12
N TYR A 355 2.49 -16.09 15.89
CA TYR A 355 2.07 -15.47 17.15
C TYR A 355 1.85 -16.50 18.25
N PRO A 356 2.91 -17.21 18.70
CA PRO A 356 2.78 -18.23 19.75
C PRO A 356 2.08 -17.67 21.00
N ASP A 357 2.31 -16.40 21.34
CA ASP A 357 1.69 -15.73 22.48
C ASP A 357 0.16 -15.60 22.39
N PHE A 358 -0.42 -15.67 21.19
CA PHE A 358 -1.85 -15.44 20.95
C PHE A 358 -2.59 -16.70 20.49
N GLN A 359 -1.89 -17.81 20.22
CA GLN A 359 -2.53 -19.04 19.74
C GLN A 359 -3.57 -19.57 20.73
N ARG A 360 -3.28 -19.46 22.03
CA ARG A 360 -4.20 -19.83 23.11
C ARG A 360 -5.50 -19.03 23.09
N ASN A 361 -5.53 -17.85 22.46
CA ASN A 361 -6.77 -17.06 22.36
C ASN A 361 -7.84 -17.73 21.48
N THR A 362 -7.50 -18.78 20.73
CA THR A 362 -8.51 -19.64 20.08
C THR A 362 -9.50 -20.23 21.09
N GLU A 363 -9.05 -20.49 22.32
CA GLU A 363 -9.84 -21.03 23.43
C GLU A 363 -11.01 -20.10 23.82
N PHE A 364 -10.91 -18.78 23.57
CA PHE A 364 -11.97 -17.84 23.95
C PHE A 364 -13.32 -18.17 23.30
N LYS A 365 -13.30 -18.60 22.03
CA LYS A 365 -14.54 -18.95 21.32
C LYS A 365 -15.26 -20.11 21.96
N GLU A 366 -14.52 -21.13 22.38
CA GLU A 366 -15.10 -22.28 23.06
C GLU A 366 -15.52 -21.91 24.48
N ARG A 367 -14.62 -21.31 25.26
CA ARG A 367 -14.84 -20.94 26.65
C ARG A 367 -16.01 -19.98 26.85
N PHE A 368 -16.20 -19.02 25.95
CA PHE A 368 -17.26 -18.03 26.05
C PHE A 368 -18.49 -18.34 25.18
N SER A 369 -18.47 -19.43 24.40
CA SER A 369 -19.64 -19.89 23.63
C SER A 369 -20.92 -20.17 24.45
N PRO A 370 -20.85 -20.57 25.74
CA PRO A 370 -22.08 -20.82 26.51
C PRO A 370 -22.88 -19.56 26.85
N TYR A 371 -22.30 -18.37 26.69
CA TYR A 371 -22.95 -17.12 27.05
C TYR A 371 -23.64 -16.48 25.84
N ASP A 372 -24.95 -16.30 25.93
CA ASP A 372 -25.71 -15.54 24.92
C ASP A 372 -25.59 -14.03 25.11
N LYS A 373 -25.21 -13.57 26.32
CA LYS A 373 -25.09 -12.17 26.69
C LYS A 373 -23.73 -11.88 27.32
N ALA A 374 -23.18 -10.72 26.96
CA ALA A 374 -22.00 -10.15 27.59
C ALA A 374 -22.32 -8.77 28.16
N VAL A 375 -21.72 -8.45 29.29
CA VAL A 375 -21.81 -7.11 29.90
C VAL A 375 -20.40 -6.61 30.16
N ILE A 376 -20.07 -5.47 29.55
CA ILE A 376 -18.78 -4.80 29.72
C ILE A 376 -18.94 -3.70 30.76
N LEU A 377 -18.18 -3.81 31.84
CA LEU A 377 -18.23 -2.89 32.97
C LEU A 377 -17.00 -1.98 32.97
N GLY A 378 -17.23 -0.70 32.66
CA GLY A 378 -16.26 0.40 32.78
C GLY A 378 -16.28 1.05 34.15
N SER A 379 -15.38 2.01 34.37
CA SER A 379 -15.11 2.58 35.69
C SER A 379 -15.80 3.91 36.01
N SER A 380 -16.77 4.35 35.19
CA SER A 380 -17.52 5.58 35.46
C SER A 380 -18.24 5.54 36.82
N SER A 381 -18.40 6.70 37.44
CA SER A 381 -19.12 6.85 38.71
C SER A 381 -20.61 6.43 38.66
N SER A 382 -21.20 6.31 37.46
CA SER A 382 -22.56 5.79 37.28
C SER A 382 -22.74 4.37 37.83
N ILE A 383 -21.67 3.57 37.86
CA ILE A 383 -21.68 2.19 38.38
C ILE A 383 -22.24 2.11 39.81
N ASN A 384 -21.93 3.09 40.66
CA ASN A 384 -22.41 3.10 42.06
C ASN A 384 -23.94 3.21 42.18
N LYS A 385 -24.64 3.55 41.09
CA LYS A 385 -26.11 3.70 41.04
C LYS A 385 -26.80 2.47 40.44
N LEU A 386 -26.02 1.47 40.02
CA LEU A 386 -26.50 0.33 39.25
C LEU A 386 -26.28 -0.97 40.03
N ASP A 387 -27.29 -1.83 40.05
CA ASP A 387 -27.13 -3.20 40.54
C ASP A 387 -26.53 -4.07 39.43
N VAL A 388 -25.20 -4.07 39.36
CA VAL A 388 -24.45 -4.85 38.37
C VAL A 388 -24.30 -6.33 38.75
N THR A 389 -24.66 -6.73 39.98
CA THR A 389 -24.54 -8.13 40.44
C THR A 389 -25.50 -9.08 39.73
N ARG A 390 -26.61 -8.54 39.21
CA ARG A 390 -27.61 -9.30 38.45
C ARG A 390 -27.09 -9.92 37.15
N PHE A 391 -25.95 -9.47 36.65
CA PHE A 391 -25.31 -10.00 35.45
C PHE A 391 -24.29 -11.10 35.75
N SER A 392 -24.18 -11.57 37.00
CA SER A 392 -23.21 -12.60 37.42
C SER A 392 -23.29 -13.93 36.63
N ASN A 393 -24.44 -14.22 36.02
CA ASN A 393 -24.68 -15.37 35.15
C ASN A 393 -24.36 -15.10 33.66
N ASP A 394 -24.13 -13.85 33.27
CA ASP A 394 -23.74 -13.46 31.91
C ASP A 394 -22.19 -13.47 31.76
N LEU A 395 -21.70 -13.25 30.54
CA LEU A 395 -20.28 -13.00 30.29
C LEU A 395 -19.92 -11.58 30.77
N VAL A 396 -19.59 -11.45 32.06
CA VAL A 396 -19.13 -10.17 32.62
C VAL A 396 -17.65 -9.95 32.30
N ILE A 397 -17.35 -8.87 31.58
CA ILE A 397 -16.00 -8.41 31.22
C ILE A 397 -15.74 -7.10 31.94
N THR A 398 -14.71 -7.07 32.78
CA THR A 398 -14.32 -5.88 33.55
C THR A 398 -13.01 -5.31 33.02
N VAL A 399 -12.78 -4.01 33.21
CA VAL A 399 -11.58 -3.35 32.68
C VAL A 399 -10.90 -2.43 33.70
N GLY A 400 -9.58 -2.25 33.57
CA GLY A 400 -8.82 -1.28 34.36
C GLY A 400 -9.00 -1.45 35.87
N ASN A 401 -9.36 -0.39 36.59
CA ASN A 401 -9.56 -0.42 38.04
C ASN A 401 -10.92 -1.00 38.50
N PHE A 402 -11.73 -1.60 37.63
CA PHE A 402 -13.05 -2.09 38.02
C PHE A 402 -13.00 -3.18 39.10
N TYR A 403 -11.88 -3.89 39.24
CA TYR A 403 -11.71 -4.92 40.27
C TYR A 403 -11.81 -4.37 41.71
N GLU A 404 -11.74 -3.05 41.91
CA GLU A 404 -11.98 -2.39 43.21
C GLU A 404 -13.48 -2.21 43.55
N HIS A 405 -14.39 -2.72 42.72
CA HIS A 405 -15.82 -2.69 43.04
C HIS A 405 -16.12 -3.48 44.32
N PRO A 406 -16.87 -2.94 45.31
CA PRO A 406 -17.10 -3.62 46.59
C PRO A 406 -17.72 -5.02 46.46
N LEU A 407 -18.53 -5.22 45.42
CA LEU A 407 -19.22 -6.47 45.11
C LEU A 407 -18.51 -7.31 44.04
N ILE A 408 -17.21 -7.11 43.77
CA ILE A 408 -16.48 -7.79 42.68
C ILE A 408 -16.57 -9.32 42.77
N ASN A 409 -16.60 -9.88 43.98
CA ASN A 409 -16.77 -11.32 44.21
C ASN A 409 -18.17 -11.82 43.82
N GLU A 410 -19.22 -11.02 44.06
CA GLU A 410 -20.60 -11.35 43.68
C GLU A 410 -20.81 -11.15 42.17
N ILE A 411 -20.19 -10.12 41.60
CA ILE A 411 -20.18 -9.86 40.15
C ILE A 411 -19.50 -11.01 39.39
N ASN A 412 -18.43 -11.58 39.97
CA ASN A 412 -17.70 -12.73 39.46
C ASN A 412 -17.37 -12.65 37.96
N PRO A 413 -16.56 -11.65 37.53
CA PRO A 413 -16.22 -11.47 36.14
C PRO A 413 -15.55 -12.71 35.55
N LYS A 414 -15.83 -13.00 34.27
CA LYS A 414 -15.18 -14.12 33.58
C LYS A 414 -13.87 -13.69 32.94
N ALA A 415 -13.76 -12.42 32.57
CA ALA A 415 -12.54 -11.82 32.04
C ALA A 415 -12.30 -10.43 32.65
N HIS A 416 -11.02 -10.11 32.87
CA HIS A 416 -10.56 -8.79 33.24
C HIS A 416 -9.46 -8.33 32.28
N ILE A 417 -9.57 -7.10 31.78
CA ILE A 417 -8.69 -6.59 30.71
C ILE A 417 -7.94 -5.34 31.16
N PHE A 418 -6.62 -5.35 30.95
CA PHE A 418 -5.78 -4.18 31.15
C PHE A 418 -5.45 -3.51 29.81
N ALA A 419 -5.36 -2.18 29.83
CA ALA A 419 -4.72 -1.43 28.75
C ALA A 419 -3.21 -1.69 28.76
N ALA A 420 -2.57 -1.57 27.61
CA ALA A 420 -1.12 -1.55 27.53
C ALA A 420 -0.52 -0.42 28.39
N SER A 421 0.55 -0.72 29.11
CA SER A 421 1.30 0.32 29.82
C SER A 421 1.93 1.31 28.84
N HIS A 422 2.11 2.53 29.36
CA HIS A 422 2.77 3.65 28.69
C HIS A 422 3.40 4.56 29.75
N PRO A 423 4.45 5.33 29.41
CA PRO A 423 4.93 6.39 30.29
C PRO A 423 3.76 7.33 30.71
N PRO A 424 3.67 7.72 31.98
CA PRO A 424 4.72 7.59 33.01
C PRO A 424 4.63 6.33 33.87
N ILE A 425 3.82 5.32 33.52
CA ILE A 425 3.69 4.08 34.30
C ILE A 425 5.03 3.33 34.27
N THR A 426 5.64 3.15 35.44
CA THR A 426 6.87 2.36 35.61
C THR A 426 6.53 0.89 35.86
N THR A 427 7.52 0.02 35.70
CA THR A 427 7.39 -1.41 36.04
C THR A 427 6.95 -1.62 37.48
N GLU A 428 7.53 -0.90 38.44
CA GLU A 428 7.19 -1.00 39.86
C GLU A 428 5.74 -0.58 40.15
N VAL A 429 5.27 0.52 39.54
CA VAL A 429 3.87 0.94 39.67
C VAL A 429 2.93 -0.12 39.08
N LEU A 430 3.30 -0.68 37.92
CA LEU A 430 2.51 -1.73 37.27
C LEU A 430 2.45 -3.00 38.13
N GLU A 431 3.57 -3.43 38.70
CA GLU A 431 3.65 -4.57 39.62
C GLU A 431 2.77 -4.36 40.86
N ASN A 432 2.89 -3.22 41.53
CA ASN A 432 2.09 -2.91 42.72
C ASN A 432 0.59 -2.85 42.42
N TRP A 433 0.23 -2.22 41.30
CA TRP A 433 -1.15 -2.14 40.83
C TRP A 433 -1.74 -3.53 40.51
N TRP A 434 -0.96 -4.39 39.87
CA TRP A 434 -1.40 -5.72 39.50
C TRP A 434 -1.38 -6.72 40.66
N ASN A 435 -0.48 -6.57 41.63
CA ASN A 435 -0.51 -7.35 42.87
C ASN A 435 -1.83 -7.13 43.61
N ARG A 436 -2.28 -5.88 43.69
CA ARG A 436 -3.58 -5.55 44.27
C ARG A 436 -4.74 -6.18 43.51
N CYS A 437 -4.74 -6.11 42.17
CA CYS A 437 -5.73 -6.81 41.36
C CYS A 437 -5.72 -8.33 41.64
N ASN A 438 -4.52 -8.93 41.73
CA ASN A 438 -4.35 -10.35 41.99
C ASN A 438 -4.93 -10.77 43.35
N GLU A 439 -4.88 -9.91 44.36
CA GLU A 439 -5.46 -10.14 45.69
C GLU A 439 -7.00 -10.09 45.70
N VAL A 440 -7.58 -9.16 44.94
CA VAL A 440 -9.01 -8.79 45.07
C VAL A 440 -9.90 -9.50 44.05
N LEU A 441 -9.42 -9.68 42.81
CA LEU A 441 -10.23 -10.23 41.73
C LEU A 441 -10.51 -11.72 41.99
N PRO A 442 -11.70 -12.26 41.68
CA PRO A 442 -11.94 -13.70 41.81
C PRO A 442 -10.91 -14.54 41.06
N SER A 443 -10.39 -15.60 41.68
CA SER A 443 -9.32 -16.44 41.11
C SER A 443 -9.72 -17.13 39.79
N THR A 444 -11.03 -17.31 39.56
CA THR A 444 -11.62 -17.85 38.33
C THR A 444 -11.62 -16.88 37.16
N THR A 445 -11.31 -15.60 37.39
CA THR A 445 -11.31 -14.58 36.34
C THR A 445 -10.03 -14.69 35.51
N ILE A 446 -10.18 -14.84 34.18
CA ILE A 446 -9.01 -14.80 33.29
C ILE A 446 -8.51 -13.37 33.13
N LEU A 447 -7.21 -13.22 32.88
CA LEU A 447 -6.59 -11.94 32.61
C LEU A 447 -6.22 -11.81 31.14
N LEU A 448 -6.56 -10.68 30.53
CA LEU A 448 -6.17 -10.36 29.15
C LEU A 448 -5.31 -9.10 29.13
N ILE A 449 -4.04 -9.27 28.76
CA ILE A 449 -2.98 -8.27 28.92
C ILE A 449 -2.27 -7.99 27.59
N GLU A 450 -1.87 -6.75 27.33
CA GLU A 450 -1.11 -6.45 26.12
C GLU A 450 0.30 -7.04 26.19
N LYS A 451 0.77 -7.62 25.08
CA LYS A 451 2.01 -8.37 24.98
C LYS A 451 3.24 -7.63 25.52
N ARG A 452 3.29 -6.30 25.44
CA ARG A 452 4.42 -5.54 25.97
C ARG A 452 4.61 -5.71 27.47
N ASP A 453 3.54 -5.97 28.20
CA ASP A 453 3.54 -6.09 29.66
C ASP A 453 3.62 -7.55 30.13
N LYS A 454 3.88 -8.48 29.20
CA LYS A 454 3.92 -9.93 29.44
C LYS A 454 4.85 -10.31 30.59
N LEU A 455 6.07 -9.75 30.63
CA LEU A 455 7.05 -10.11 31.66
C LEU A 455 6.55 -9.79 33.07
N VAL A 456 5.94 -8.61 33.24
CA VAL A 456 5.36 -8.18 34.52
C VAL A 456 4.16 -9.05 34.88
N ALA A 457 3.33 -9.38 33.89
CA ALA A 457 2.16 -10.22 34.09
C ALA A 457 2.53 -11.63 34.57
N GLU A 458 3.55 -12.25 33.96
CA GLU A 458 4.05 -13.58 34.34
C GLU A 458 4.67 -13.59 35.74
N GLN A 459 5.22 -12.46 36.19
CA GLN A 459 5.76 -12.31 37.54
C GLN A 459 4.66 -12.15 38.60
N VAL A 460 3.63 -11.35 38.32
CA VAL A 460 2.58 -11.01 39.29
C VAL A 460 1.49 -12.09 39.35
N PHE A 461 1.06 -12.60 38.20
CA PHE A 461 -0.12 -13.46 38.06
C PHE A 461 0.22 -14.95 37.92
N LYS A 462 1.23 -15.43 38.67
CA LYS A 462 1.75 -16.81 38.57
C LYS A 462 0.70 -17.92 38.69
N ASN A 463 -0.35 -17.67 39.46
CA ASN A 463 -1.41 -18.65 39.76
C ASN A 463 -2.72 -18.32 39.04
N ARG A 464 -2.68 -17.53 37.97
CA ARG A 464 -3.86 -17.18 37.17
C ARG A 464 -3.66 -17.56 35.72
N GLU A 465 -4.79 -17.74 35.04
CA GLU A 465 -4.79 -17.85 33.60
C GLU A 465 -4.64 -16.47 32.95
N VAL A 466 -3.49 -16.26 32.32
CA VAL A 466 -3.17 -15.03 31.58
C VAL A 466 -3.14 -15.33 30.08
N TYR A 467 -3.85 -14.49 29.33
CA TYR A 467 -3.85 -14.44 27.87
C TYR A 467 -3.30 -13.10 27.40
N TYR A 468 -2.78 -13.08 26.18
CA TYR A 468 -2.11 -11.91 25.64
C TYR A 468 -2.75 -11.42 24.35
N TYR A 469 -2.72 -10.12 24.11
CA TYR A 469 -3.08 -9.53 22.82
C TYR A 469 -2.02 -8.53 22.38
N SER A 470 -2.10 -8.00 21.16
CA SER A 470 -1.24 -6.90 20.73
C SER A 470 -1.92 -5.95 19.77
N TYR A 471 -1.40 -4.74 19.66
CA TYR A 471 -1.92 -3.69 18.77
C TYR A 471 -1.41 -3.79 17.33
N GLY A 472 -2.05 -3.03 16.43
CA GLY A 472 -1.64 -2.90 15.02
C GLY A 472 -2.36 -3.82 14.03
N GLY A 473 -3.42 -4.48 14.47
CA GLY A 473 -4.33 -5.26 13.65
C GLY A 473 -5.40 -4.45 12.92
N ASN A 474 -6.27 -5.17 12.22
CA ASN A 474 -7.42 -4.64 11.49
C ASN A 474 -8.65 -5.52 11.72
N LEU A 475 -9.83 -5.01 11.35
CA LEU A 475 -11.06 -5.81 11.26
C LEU A 475 -10.96 -6.81 10.10
N PRO A 476 -11.64 -7.99 10.15
CA PRO A 476 -12.49 -8.47 11.25
C PRO A 476 -11.67 -8.80 12.52
N VAL A 477 -12.29 -8.65 13.69
CA VAL A 477 -11.61 -8.86 14.97
C VAL A 477 -11.17 -10.32 15.10
N ASP A 478 -9.91 -10.53 15.51
CA ASP A 478 -9.36 -11.86 15.73
C ASP A 478 -8.22 -11.80 16.76
N PHE A 479 -8.46 -12.36 17.93
CA PHE A 479 -7.48 -12.34 19.01
C PHE A 479 -6.30 -13.29 18.80
N THR A 480 -6.30 -14.14 17.76
CA THR A 480 -5.12 -14.98 17.43
C THR A 480 -4.04 -14.23 16.66
N LYS A 481 -4.31 -12.97 16.32
CA LYS A 481 -3.41 -12.04 15.64
C LYS A 481 -3.51 -10.67 16.34
N PRO A 482 -2.65 -9.69 16.00
CA PRO A 482 -2.83 -8.33 16.52
C PRO A 482 -4.24 -7.82 16.25
N ILE A 483 -4.83 -7.13 17.22
CA ILE A 483 -6.16 -6.52 17.17
C ILE A 483 -6.07 -5.04 16.76
N LYS A 484 -7.20 -4.43 16.38
CA LYS A 484 -7.23 -3.00 16.07
C LYS A 484 -6.79 -2.21 17.31
N SER A 485 -5.82 -1.31 17.12
CA SER A 485 -5.26 -0.49 18.20
C SER A 485 -6.38 0.34 18.86
N PRO A 486 -6.65 0.17 20.15
CA PRO A 486 -7.73 0.84 20.85
C PRO A 486 -7.31 2.23 21.35
N TRP A 487 -8.25 3.17 21.37
CA TRP A 487 -8.14 4.41 22.15
C TRP A 487 -8.50 4.23 23.64
N SER A 488 -9.25 3.18 23.97
CA SER A 488 -9.66 2.85 25.34
C SER A 488 -9.67 1.35 25.56
N VAL A 489 -9.36 0.87 26.78
CA VAL A 489 -9.43 -0.57 27.11
C VAL A 489 -10.82 -1.17 26.91
N THR A 490 -11.86 -0.35 27.03
CA THR A 490 -13.26 -0.74 26.73
C THR A 490 -13.45 -1.19 25.28
N ILE A 491 -12.67 -0.66 24.32
CA ILE A 491 -12.64 -1.10 22.92
C ILE A 491 -11.99 -2.48 22.78
N VAL A 492 -11.03 -2.83 23.65
CA VAL A 492 -10.48 -4.20 23.69
C VAL A 492 -11.53 -5.18 24.19
N ALA A 493 -12.28 -4.81 25.24
CA ALA A 493 -13.38 -5.62 25.76
C ALA A 493 -14.48 -5.85 24.71
N LEU A 494 -14.86 -4.80 23.98
CA LEU A 494 -15.85 -4.90 22.91
C LEU A 494 -15.35 -5.79 21.76
N GLN A 495 -14.08 -5.63 21.37
CA GLN A 495 -13.44 -6.53 20.41
C GLN A 495 -13.49 -7.99 20.88
N LEU A 496 -13.21 -8.27 22.16
CA LEU A 496 -13.24 -9.63 22.69
C LEU A 496 -14.64 -10.26 22.59
N ALA A 497 -15.67 -9.52 23.01
CA ALA A 497 -17.05 -9.99 22.93
C ALA A 497 -17.49 -10.25 21.47
N ILE A 498 -17.11 -9.37 20.53
CA ILE A 498 -17.36 -9.57 19.08
C ILE A 498 -16.62 -10.79 18.55
N TYR A 499 -15.35 -10.98 18.91
CA TYR A 499 -14.56 -12.14 18.50
C TYR A 499 -15.16 -13.48 18.95
N CYS A 500 -15.75 -13.48 20.15
CA CYS A 500 -16.44 -14.63 20.73
C CYS A 500 -17.86 -14.81 20.20
N LYS A 501 -18.37 -13.87 19.40
CA LYS A 501 -19.71 -13.88 18.79
C LYS A 501 -20.84 -13.98 19.81
N VAL A 502 -20.70 -13.29 20.94
CA VAL A 502 -21.78 -13.20 21.93
C VAL A 502 -22.93 -12.40 21.33
N LYS A 503 -24.15 -12.95 21.34
CA LYS A 503 -25.29 -12.41 20.58
C LYS A 503 -25.68 -11.00 21.01
N THR A 504 -25.62 -10.73 22.31
CA THR A 504 -25.98 -9.41 22.86
C THR A 504 -24.88 -8.89 23.78
N ILE A 505 -24.42 -7.66 23.54
CA ILE A 505 -23.37 -6.99 24.31
C ILE A 505 -23.96 -5.73 24.93
N GLY A 506 -23.87 -5.63 26.26
CA GLY A 506 -24.27 -4.45 27.03
C GLY A 506 -23.07 -3.66 27.54
N LEU A 507 -23.14 -2.34 27.45
CA LEU A 507 -22.14 -1.42 28.01
C LEU A 507 -22.68 -0.72 29.25
N LEU A 508 -21.94 -0.77 30.37
CA LEU A 508 -22.26 -0.09 31.64
C LEU A 508 -21.03 0.59 32.22
N GLY A 509 -21.19 1.79 32.80
CA GLY A 509 -20.06 2.53 33.36
C GLY A 509 -19.07 3.02 32.31
N ILE A 510 -19.51 3.12 31.06
CA ILE A 510 -18.72 3.60 29.92
C ILE A 510 -19.31 4.94 29.50
N ASN A 511 -18.76 5.98 30.11
CA ASN A 511 -19.05 7.36 29.77
C ASN A 511 -17.79 7.84 29.05
N HIS A 512 -17.90 8.25 27.78
CA HIS A 512 -16.81 8.96 27.08
C HIS A 512 -17.16 10.45 26.90
N ASP A 513 -18.41 10.83 27.22
CA ASP A 513 -18.92 12.20 27.22
C ASP A 513 -18.27 13.12 28.27
N TRP A 514 -17.67 12.56 29.33
CA TRP A 514 -16.89 13.32 30.32
C TRP A 514 -15.71 14.07 29.70
N GLN A 515 -15.28 13.72 28.48
CA GLN A 515 -14.25 14.51 27.83
C GLN A 515 -14.78 15.83 27.24
N CYS A 516 -16.09 16.02 27.15
CA CYS A 516 -16.68 17.20 26.54
C CYS A 516 -17.56 18.01 27.51
N ILE A 517 -18.30 17.36 28.41
CA ILE A 517 -19.42 18.02 29.13
C ILE A 517 -19.41 17.88 30.66
N LYS A 518 -18.67 16.93 31.24
CA LYS A 518 -18.68 16.66 32.70
C LYS A 518 -17.28 16.38 33.24
N PRO A 519 -16.98 16.65 34.53
CA PRO A 519 -15.71 16.26 35.13
C PRO A 519 -15.47 14.74 35.04
N TYR A 520 -14.22 14.33 34.85
CA TYR A 520 -13.86 12.93 34.91
C TYR A 520 -14.04 12.40 36.33
N THR A 521 -14.89 11.39 36.51
CA THR A 521 -15.12 10.77 37.82
C THR A 521 -15.15 9.26 37.68
N HIS A 522 -14.52 8.59 38.64
CA HIS A 522 -14.56 7.14 38.77
C HIS A 522 -15.47 6.73 39.93
N PHE A 523 -15.93 5.47 39.93
CA PHE A 523 -16.66 4.93 41.08
C PHE A 523 -15.78 4.69 42.31
N TYR A 524 -14.45 4.60 42.12
CA TYR A 524 -13.44 4.38 43.16
C TYR A 524 -12.68 5.67 43.53
N SER A 525 -11.99 5.64 44.67
CA SER A 525 -11.19 6.76 45.16
C SER A 525 -9.73 6.65 44.71
N HIS A 526 -9.15 7.75 44.22
CA HIS A 526 -7.71 7.82 43.86
C HIS A 526 -6.77 7.83 45.07
N ASN A 527 -7.30 7.86 46.29
CA ASN A 527 -6.55 7.76 47.54
C ASN A 527 -6.59 6.35 48.14
N LYS A 528 -7.23 5.41 47.45
CA LYS A 528 -7.24 3.97 47.76
C LYS A 528 -6.51 3.21 46.66
N PRO A 529 -6.00 1.99 46.94
CA PRO A 529 -5.29 1.18 45.95
C PRO A 529 -5.98 1.19 44.58
N SER A 530 -5.27 1.72 43.59
CA SER A 530 -5.69 1.98 42.20
C SER A 530 -4.44 2.41 41.43
N LEU A 531 -4.46 2.40 40.10
CA LEU A 531 -3.33 2.91 39.30
C LEU A 531 -2.92 4.32 39.75
N GLU A 532 -3.89 5.19 39.96
CA GLU A 532 -3.72 6.57 40.42
C GLU A 532 -3.04 6.66 41.77
N TYR A 533 -3.44 5.81 42.72
CA TYR A 533 -2.81 5.73 44.03
C TYR A 533 -1.34 5.33 43.93
N TYR A 534 -1.01 4.30 43.12
CA TYR A 534 0.37 3.84 42.98
C TYR A 534 1.26 4.83 42.20
N LEU A 535 0.70 5.54 41.22
CA LEU A 535 1.39 6.66 40.57
C LEU A 535 1.73 7.76 41.60
N LYS A 536 0.78 8.16 42.46
CA LYS A 536 1.02 9.13 43.53
C LYS A 536 2.06 8.65 44.54
N ALA A 537 1.97 7.39 44.96
CA ALA A 537 2.93 6.79 45.90
C ALA A 537 4.36 6.77 45.32
N ALA A 538 4.51 6.60 44.01
CA ALA A 538 5.78 6.70 43.31
C ALA A 538 6.23 8.14 43.01
N ASN A 539 5.54 9.16 43.53
CA ASN A 539 5.75 10.58 43.23
C ASN A 539 5.66 10.90 41.72
N ILE A 540 4.86 10.14 40.98
CA ILE A 540 4.62 10.36 39.55
C ILE A 540 3.39 11.24 39.39
N GLU A 541 3.59 12.36 38.70
CA GLU A 541 2.53 13.32 38.45
C GLU A 541 1.49 12.79 37.46
N ILE A 542 0.22 12.79 37.86
CA ILE A 542 -0.90 12.38 37.02
C ILE A 542 -1.33 13.58 36.17
N SER A 543 -0.99 13.51 34.87
CA SER A 543 -1.19 14.61 33.94
C SER A 543 -2.63 15.09 33.83
N TYR A 544 -3.64 14.22 34.07
CA TYR A 544 -5.05 14.62 34.02
C TYR A 544 -5.56 15.37 35.26
N GLU A 545 -4.98 15.13 36.44
CA GLU A 545 -5.38 15.81 37.69
C GLU A 545 -4.95 17.28 37.73
N LYS A 546 -3.86 17.63 37.02
CA LYS A 546 -3.40 19.03 36.86
C LYS A 546 -3.81 19.68 35.55
N GLN A 547 -4.74 19.11 34.77
CA GLN A 547 -5.13 19.64 33.45
C GLN A 547 -5.75 21.04 33.52
N LYS A 548 -4.89 22.05 33.52
CA LYS A 548 -5.06 23.23 32.67
C LYS A 548 -4.67 22.81 31.25
N GLN A 549 -5.45 21.93 30.58
CA GLN A 549 -5.11 21.52 29.22
C GLN A 549 -5.27 22.71 28.28
N PRO A 550 -4.23 23.09 27.52
CA PRO A 550 -4.22 24.38 26.84
C PRO A 550 -5.12 24.47 25.60
N PHE A 551 -5.69 23.37 25.07
CA PHE A 551 -6.39 23.44 23.77
C PHE A 551 -7.62 22.50 23.66
N PRO A 552 -8.85 23.05 23.57
CA PRO A 552 -10.09 22.29 23.36
C PRO A 552 -10.16 21.48 22.05
N LYS A 553 -9.36 21.85 21.03
CA LYS A 553 -9.46 21.31 19.67
C LYS A 553 -8.87 19.90 19.54
N GLU A 554 -7.69 19.66 20.09
CA GLU A 554 -7.01 18.36 20.05
C GLU A 554 -7.80 17.30 20.82
N ARG A 555 -8.46 17.70 21.91
CA ARG A 555 -9.37 16.84 22.67
C ARG A 555 -10.54 16.40 21.81
N LEU A 556 -11.18 17.34 21.10
CA LEU A 556 -12.28 17.04 20.19
C LEU A 556 -11.86 16.05 19.10
N TYR A 557 -10.65 16.17 18.54
CA TYR A 557 -10.16 15.22 17.54
C TYR A 557 -9.91 13.83 18.08
N ARG A 558 -9.30 13.71 19.28
CA ARG A 558 -9.10 12.41 19.91
C ARG A 558 -10.43 11.72 20.23
N GLU A 559 -11.42 12.48 20.67
CA GLU A 559 -12.76 11.96 20.91
C GLU A 559 -13.47 11.56 19.63
N TYR A 560 -13.33 12.35 18.56
CA TYR A 560 -13.83 11.94 17.27
C TYR A 560 -13.20 10.62 16.79
N GLU A 561 -11.87 10.46 16.94
CA GLU A 561 -11.18 9.22 16.60
C GLU A 561 -11.61 8.04 17.48
N LEU A 562 -11.86 8.27 18.78
CA LEU A 562 -12.43 7.28 19.69
C LEU A 562 -13.82 6.83 19.23
N TYR A 563 -14.71 7.77 18.91
CA TYR A 563 -16.06 7.47 18.42
C TYR A 563 -16.02 6.70 17.10
N GLN A 564 -15.14 7.09 16.16
CA GLN A 564 -14.96 6.34 14.92
C GLN A 564 -14.53 4.88 15.14
N GLN A 565 -13.77 4.59 16.21
CA GLN A 565 -13.43 3.20 16.53
C GLN A 565 -14.65 2.40 16.99
N TYR A 566 -15.52 3.00 17.80
CA TYR A 566 -16.78 2.37 18.19
C TYR A 566 -17.73 2.17 17.01
N GLU A 567 -17.86 3.15 16.13
CA GLU A 567 -18.68 3.02 14.91
C GLU A 567 -18.16 1.90 13.98
N ALA A 568 -16.84 1.76 13.85
CA ALA A 568 -16.25 0.67 13.08
C ALA A 568 -16.56 -0.70 13.71
N LEU A 569 -16.55 -0.81 15.03
CA LEU A 569 -16.91 -2.04 15.74
C LEU A 569 -18.41 -2.32 15.72
N LYS A 570 -19.24 -1.28 15.74
CA LYS A 570 -20.69 -1.39 15.53
C LYS A 570 -21.00 -2.03 14.18
N LYS A 571 -20.41 -1.52 13.10
CA LYS A 571 -20.56 -2.08 11.75
C LYS A 571 -20.10 -3.53 11.66
N GLU A 572 -19.01 -3.87 12.34
CA GLU A 572 -18.51 -5.25 12.40
C GLU A 572 -19.46 -6.17 13.18
N ALA A 573 -20.02 -5.70 14.30
CA ALA A 573 -21.02 -6.42 15.08
C ALA A 573 -22.31 -6.65 14.29
N GLU A 574 -22.83 -5.62 13.60
CA GLU A 574 -23.99 -5.70 12.71
C GLU A 574 -23.77 -6.74 11.60
N ARG A 575 -22.59 -6.74 10.97
CA ARG A 575 -22.19 -7.73 9.95
C ARG A 575 -22.19 -9.17 10.49
N LEU A 576 -22.01 -9.33 11.80
CA LEU A 576 -21.98 -10.63 12.49
C LEU A 576 -23.31 -10.96 13.18
N HIS A 577 -24.35 -10.13 13.01
CA HIS A 577 -25.63 -10.27 13.70
C HIS A 577 -25.50 -10.26 15.23
N ILE A 578 -24.67 -9.36 15.75
CA ILE A 578 -24.45 -9.13 17.18
C ILE A 578 -25.07 -7.79 17.56
N ASP A 579 -25.95 -7.80 18.56
CA ASP A 579 -26.55 -6.59 19.10
C ASP A 579 -25.64 -5.94 20.14
N VAL A 580 -25.38 -4.65 20.03
CA VAL A 580 -24.60 -3.88 21.00
C VAL A 580 -25.43 -2.71 21.51
N PHE A 581 -25.60 -2.64 22.84
CA PHE A 581 -26.44 -1.65 23.50
C PHE A 581 -25.68 -0.85 24.55
N ASN A 582 -26.05 0.42 24.69
CA ASN A 582 -25.75 1.18 25.90
C ASN A 582 -26.83 0.87 26.95
N TYR A 583 -26.45 0.18 28.03
CA TYR A 583 -27.35 -0.15 29.13
C TYR A 583 -27.29 0.86 30.27
N ASP A 584 -26.36 1.82 30.24
CA ASP A 584 -26.16 2.78 31.32
C ASP A 584 -27.14 3.95 31.16
N PRO A 585 -28.16 4.08 32.02
CA PRO A 585 -29.13 5.17 31.90
C PRO A 585 -28.52 6.54 32.18
N PHE A 586 -27.31 6.60 32.75
CA PHE A 586 -26.60 7.82 33.10
C PHE A 586 -25.47 8.16 32.10
N SER A 587 -25.29 7.37 31.04
CA SER A 587 -24.29 7.60 30.00
C SER A 587 -24.88 8.31 28.81
N ASP A 588 -24.33 9.45 28.41
CA ASP A 588 -24.72 10.17 27.19
C ASP A 588 -24.03 9.61 25.93
N PHE A 589 -23.30 8.49 26.05
CA PHE A 589 -22.62 7.83 24.94
C PHE A 589 -23.63 7.19 23.96
N ASP A 590 -23.69 7.71 22.74
CA ASP A 590 -24.79 7.48 21.79
C ASP A 590 -24.41 6.70 20.52
N VAL A 591 -23.17 6.18 20.44
CA VAL A 591 -22.76 5.33 19.29
C VAL A 591 -23.65 4.09 19.18
N PHE A 592 -24.06 3.53 20.33
CA PHE A 592 -24.93 2.36 20.43
C PHE A 592 -26.32 2.74 20.89
N GLU A 593 -27.33 1.98 20.44
CA GLU A 593 -28.71 2.19 20.87
C GLU A 593 -28.82 2.04 22.40
N ARG A 594 -29.53 2.97 23.04
CA ARG A 594 -29.82 2.88 24.46
C ARG A 594 -30.95 1.89 24.71
N LYS A 595 -30.72 0.92 25.60
CA LYS A 595 -31.74 -0.05 26.01
C LYS A 595 -31.87 -0.09 27.52
N ASN A 596 -33.02 0.35 28.00
CA ASN A 596 -33.31 0.37 29.44
C ASN A 596 -33.53 -1.05 29.96
N ILE A 597 -32.77 -1.43 30.99
CA ILE A 597 -33.00 -2.66 31.73
C ILE A 597 -33.87 -2.34 32.94
N SER A 598 -35.04 -2.98 33.03
CA SER A 598 -35.97 -2.81 34.14
C SER A 598 -35.30 -3.18 35.47
N ASN A 599 -35.45 -2.31 36.47
CA ASN A 599 -34.88 -2.46 37.82
C ASN A 599 -33.35 -2.54 37.86
N LEU A 600 -32.64 -1.91 36.91
CA LEU A 600 -31.18 -1.84 36.96
C LEU A 600 -30.65 -0.87 38.02
N THR A 601 -31.44 0.16 38.35
CA THR A 601 -31.07 1.15 39.36
C THR A 601 -31.22 0.58 40.76
N VAL A 602 -30.21 0.78 41.60
CA VAL A 602 -30.33 0.51 43.04
C VAL A 602 -31.40 1.48 43.56
N LYS A 603 -32.50 0.95 44.11
CA LYS A 603 -33.43 1.80 44.86
C LYS A 603 -32.65 2.39 46.01
N ASN A 604 -32.51 3.71 46.07
CA ASN A 604 -31.90 4.38 47.21
C ASN A 604 -32.49 3.79 48.50
N LYS A 605 -31.67 3.06 49.25
CA LYS A 605 -31.89 2.96 50.68
C LYS A 605 -31.43 4.30 51.22
N ASP A 606 -32.36 5.25 51.31
CA ASP A 606 -32.16 6.39 52.19
C ASP A 606 -31.86 5.84 53.59
N GLY A 607 -30.63 6.07 54.09
CA GLY A 607 -30.23 5.65 55.43
C GLY A 607 -28.76 5.26 55.58
N ALA A 608 -27.86 6.26 55.53
CA ALA A 608 -26.64 6.34 56.34
C ALA A 608 -26.21 7.80 56.47
#